data_AF-A0A7Y4QE63-F1
#
_entry.id   AF-A0A7Y4QE63-F1
#
_cell.length_a   1.000
_cell.length_b   1.000
_cell.length_c   1.000
_cell.angle_alpha   90.00
_cell.angle_beta   90.00
_cell.angle_gamma   90.00
#
_symmetry.space_group_name_H-M   'P 1'
#
loop_
_entity.id
_entity.type
_entity.pdbx_description
1 polymer ?
#
loop_
_entity_poly.entity_id
_entity_poly.type
_entity_poly.pdbx_seq_one_letter_code
_entity_poly.pdbx_strand_id
1 'polypeptide(L)'
;DVNKSVYIEGKSVKAHRWEEAQKWLDQYDHPLWKKYGSDAAGAGHGGMDWFVLNAFIESVKRKMPPPQDVYDAVTWSAITPLSETSIKQNGASIEFPDFTRGKWKERKNLFALDDTY
;
A
#
# COMPACT_ATOMS: atom_id res chain seq x y z
N ASP A 1 -18.59 -10.93 5.93
CA ASP A 1 -17.93 -12.06 5.27
C ASP A 1 -16.40 -12.03 5.30
N VAL A 2 -15.79 -11.18 6.16
CA VAL A 2 -14.33 -11.16 6.38
C VAL A 2 -14.07 -11.66 7.80
N ASN A 3 -13.02 -12.48 7.97
CA ASN A 3 -12.56 -12.89 9.29
C ASN A 3 -12.25 -11.65 10.15
N LYS A 4 -12.96 -11.47 11.28
CA LYS A 4 -12.81 -10.32 12.19
C LYS A 4 -11.73 -10.55 13.24
N SER A 5 -10.74 -11.39 12.94
CA SER A 5 -9.73 -11.77 13.90
C SER A 5 -8.31 -11.66 13.35
N VAL A 6 -7.36 -11.28 14.22
CA VAL A 6 -5.93 -11.11 13.93
C VAL A 6 -5.11 -11.83 15.00
N TYR A 7 -4.03 -12.48 14.59
CA TYR A 7 -2.99 -13.03 15.45
C TYR A 7 -1.66 -12.36 15.08
N ILE A 8 -0.96 -11.84 16.09
CA ILE A 8 0.36 -11.22 15.92
C ILE A 8 1.35 -11.99 16.78
N GLU A 9 2.28 -12.68 16.12
CA GLU A 9 3.36 -13.41 16.78
C GLU A 9 4.12 -12.50 17.76
N GLY A 10 4.35 -13.00 18.97
CA GLY A 10 4.98 -12.23 20.06
C GLY A 10 4.16 -11.07 20.67
N LYS A 11 2.92 -10.80 20.22
CA LYS A 11 2.06 -9.75 20.81
C LYS A 11 0.68 -10.24 21.25
N SER A 12 0.11 -11.24 20.57
CA SER A 12 -1.14 -11.86 20.99
C SER A 12 -0.98 -12.55 22.35
N VAL A 13 -1.99 -12.39 23.21
CA VAL A 13 -2.03 -12.85 24.60
C VAL A 13 -2.00 -14.38 24.69
N LYS A 14 -2.60 -15.08 23.72
CA LYS A 14 -2.66 -16.54 23.67
C LYS A 14 -2.00 -17.07 22.41
N ALA A 15 -1.03 -17.97 22.56
CA ALA A 15 -0.40 -18.65 21.43
C ALA A 15 -1.44 -19.42 20.60
N HIS A 16 -1.26 -19.38 19.27
CA HIS A 16 -2.11 -20.07 18.28
C HIS A 16 -3.61 -19.76 18.38
N ARG A 17 -3.98 -18.60 18.95
CA ARG A 17 -5.37 -18.17 19.09
C ARG A 17 -5.54 -16.79 18.49
N TRP A 18 -6.44 -16.70 17.52
CA TRP A 18 -6.84 -15.42 16.94
C TRP A 18 -7.62 -14.58 17.96
N GLU A 19 -7.40 -13.27 17.93
CA GLU A 19 -8.07 -12.26 18.77
C GLU A 19 -8.93 -11.34 17.90
N GLU A 20 -9.87 -10.61 18.51
CA GLU A 20 -10.65 -9.58 17.80
C GLU A 20 -9.73 -8.58 17.08
N ALA A 21 -9.90 -8.46 15.77
CA ALA A 21 -9.06 -7.63 14.91
C ALA A 21 -9.14 -6.16 15.29
N GLN A 22 -10.32 -5.68 15.71
CA GLN A 22 -10.58 -4.27 15.97
C GLN A 22 -9.58 -3.66 16.95
N LYS A 23 -9.22 -4.39 18.02
CA LYS A 23 -8.22 -3.95 18.99
C LYS A 23 -6.88 -3.61 18.33
N TRP A 24 -6.45 -4.42 17.38
CA TRP A 24 -5.19 -4.21 16.66
C TRP A 24 -5.29 -3.12 15.61
N LEU A 25 -6.43 -3.06 14.90
CA LEU A 25 -6.70 -2.01 13.92
C LEU A 25 -6.71 -0.65 14.61
N ASP A 26 -7.43 -0.47 15.73
CA ASP A 26 -7.45 0.79 16.48
C ASP A 26 -6.07 1.17 17.02
N GLN A 27 -5.35 0.20 17.58
CA GLN A 27 -4.02 0.42 18.13
C GLN A 27 -3.02 0.89 17.06
N TYR A 28 -3.03 0.26 15.88
CA TYR A 28 -2.09 0.51 14.81
C TYR A 28 -2.66 1.36 13.67
N ASP A 29 -3.81 1.99 13.87
CA ASP A 29 -4.40 2.84 12.85
C ASP A 29 -3.43 4.00 12.53
N HIS A 30 -3.25 4.23 11.24
CA HIS A 30 -2.18 5.09 10.73
C HIS A 30 -2.46 6.54 11.14
N PRO A 31 -1.43 7.36 11.48
CA PRO A 31 -1.64 8.77 11.84
C PRO A 31 -2.48 9.57 10.83
N LEU A 32 -2.29 9.32 9.53
CA LEU A 32 -3.14 9.91 8.48
C LEU A 32 -4.62 9.56 8.65
N TRP A 33 -4.95 8.29 8.92
CA TRP A 33 -6.33 7.85 9.13
C TRP A 33 -6.91 8.40 10.43
N LYS A 34 -6.13 8.44 11.50
CA LYS A 34 -6.54 9.09 12.76
C LYS A 34 -6.86 10.58 12.58
N LYS A 35 -6.11 11.26 11.72
CA LYS A 35 -6.22 12.71 11.50
C LYS A 35 -7.31 13.08 10.50
N TYR A 36 -7.41 12.36 9.40
CA TYR A 36 -8.28 12.69 8.27
C TYR A 36 -9.38 11.67 8.01
N GLY A 37 -9.50 10.62 8.82
CA GLY A 37 -10.49 9.56 8.63
C GLY A 37 -11.93 10.07 8.58
N SER A 38 -12.25 11.13 9.33
CA SER A 38 -13.56 11.80 9.26
C SER A 38 -13.77 12.56 7.95
N ASP A 39 -12.73 13.20 7.42
CA ASP A 39 -12.79 13.95 6.15
C ASP A 39 -12.88 12.99 4.96
N ALA A 40 -12.22 11.84 5.08
CA ALA A 40 -12.26 10.76 4.11
C ALA A 40 -13.54 9.92 4.20
N ALA A 41 -14.28 9.97 5.32
CA ALA A 41 -15.41 9.08 5.56
C ALA A 41 -16.48 9.20 4.45
N GLY A 42 -16.80 8.07 3.82
CA GLY A 42 -17.79 8.01 2.73
C GLY A 42 -17.30 8.53 1.37
N ALA A 43 -16.06 9.01 1.26
CA ALA A 43 -15.46 9.37 -0.02
C ALA A 43 -15.09 8.11 -0.82
N GLY A 44 -15.57 8.01 -2.07
CA GLY A 44 -15.23 6.90 -2.97
C GLY A 44 -15.45 5.52 -2.35
N HIS A 45 -14.44 4.65 -2.42
CA HIS A 45 -14.47 3.28 -1.90
C HIS A 45 -14.21 3.20 -0.37
N GLY A 46 -15.06 3.82 0.43
CA GLY A 46 -14.97 3.77 1.90
C GLY A 46 -13.93 4.70 2.52
N GLY A 47 -13.41 5.65 1.74
CA GLY A 47 -12.55 6.75 2.19
C GLY A 47 -11.11 6.66 1.69
N MET A 48 -10.64 5.49 1.26
CA MET A 48 -9.25 5.34 0.81
C MET A 48 -8.90 6.23 -0.40
N ASP A 49 -9.86 6.46 -1.29
CA ASP A 49 -9.66 7.30 -2.50
C ASP A 49 -9.34 8.75 -2.14
N TRP A 50 -9.86 9.24 -1.01
CA TRP A 50 -9.54 10.57 -0.50
C TRP A 50 -8.05 10.69 -0.20
N PHE A 51 -7.45 9.70 0.47
CA PHE A 51 -6.03 9.71 0.80
C PHE A 51 -5.14 9.67 -0.44
N VAL A 52 -5.49 8.85 -1.43
CA VAL A 52 -4.73 8.76 -2.69
C VAL A 52 -4.75 10.10 -3.43
N LEU A 53 -5.92 10.73 -3.55
CA LEU A 53 -6.06 12.04 -4.21
C LEU A 53 -5.41 13.17 -3.41
N ASN A 54 -5.57 13.17 -2.09
CA ASN A 54 -4.93 14.14 -1.21
C ASN A 54 -3.40 14.06 -1.34
N ALA A 55 -2.83 12.86 -1.30
CA ALA A 55 -1.39 12.66 -1.44
C ALA A 55 -0.85 13.17 -2.78
N PHE A 56 -1.59 12.95 -3.87
CA PHE A 56 -1.24 13.48 -5.19
C PHE A 56 -1.28 15.02 -5.21
N ILE A 57 -2.36 15.63 -4.72
CA ILE A 57 -2.52 17.09 -4.68
C ILE A 57 -1.44 17.75 -3.81
N GLU A 58 -1.15 17.19 -2.63
CA GLU A 58 -0.12 17.70 -1.72
C GLU A 58 1.28 17.58 -2.32
N SER A 59 1.58 16.49 -3.03
CA SER A 59 2.86 16.33 -3.75
C SER A 59 3.03 17.44 -4.80
N VAL A 60 1.98 17.77 -5.54
CA VAL A 60 1.99 18.87 -6.52
C VAL A 60 2.18 20.22 -5.84
N LYS A 61 1.40 20.53 -4.79
CA LYS A 61 1.50 21.80 -4.04
C LYS A 61 2.89 22.03 -3.45
N ARG A 62 3.53 20.96 -2.98
CA ARG A 62 4.84 20.98 -2.33
C ARG A 62 6.01 20.80 -3.29
N LYS A 63 5.74 20.57 -4.58
CA LYS A 63 6.75 20.28 -5.61
C LYS A 63 7.65 19.11 -5.22
N MET A 64 7.06 18.06 -4.67
CA MET A 64 7.74 16.83 -4.28
C MET A 64 7.29 15.64 -5.12
N PRO A 65 8.10 14.58 -5.24
CA PRO A 65 7.66 13.34 -5.88
C PRO A 65 6.42 12.76 -5.20
N PRO A 66 5.47 12.18 -5.96
CA PRO A 66 4.37 11.43 -5.35
C PRO A 66 4.91 10.20 -4.60
N PRO A 67 4.21 9.73 -3.54
CA PRO A 67 4.62 8.55 -2.78
C PRO A 67 4.77 7.29 -3.63
N GLN A 68 3.93 7.15 -4.64
CA GLN A 68 3.98 6.10 -5.66
C GLN A 68 4.21 6.78 -7.01
N ASP A 69 5.34 6.49 -7.64
CA ASP A 69 5.78 7.17 -8.86
C ASP A 69 5.57 6.33 -10.12
N VAL A 70 6.02 6.86 -11.26
CA VAL A 70 5.90 6.20 -12.56
C VAL A 70 6.57 4.83 -12.58
N TYR A 71 7.65 4.63 -11.82
CA TYR A 71 8.38 3.37 -11.79
C TYR A 71 7.60 2.31 -11.01
N ASP A 72 6.93 2.69 -9.92
CA ASP A 72 6.04 1.78 -9.19
C ASP A 72 4.85 1.39 -10.08
N ALA A 73 4.21 2.38 -10.71
CA ALA A 73 3.05 2.18 -11.56
C ALA A 73 3.35 1.26 -12.75
N VAL A 74 4.46 1.46 -13.46
CA VAL A 74 4.84 0.60 -14.59
C VAL A 74 5.27 -0.79 -14.13
N THR A 75 5.92 -0.92 -12.96
CA THR A 75 6.32 -2.22 -12.41
C THR A 75 5.09 -3.08 -12.10
N TRP A 76 4.06 -2.48 -11.49
CA TRP A 76 2.80 -3.20 -11.23
C TRP A 76 2.03 -3.48 -12.51
N SER A 77 1.97 -2.52 -13.43
CA SER A 77 1.29 -2.71 -14.72
C SER A 77 1.95 -3.80 -15.57
N ALA A 78 3.26 -3.99 -15.45
CA ALA A 78 4.00 -5.03 -16.16
C ALA A 78 3.61 -6.45 -15.75
N ILE A 79 3.00 -6.65 -14.57
CA ILE A 79 2.50 -7.96 -14.14
C ILE A 79 1.51 -8.52 -15.17
N THR A 80 0.63 -7.70 -15.75
CA THR A 80 -0.37 -8.13 -16.72
C THR A 80 0.27 -8.81 -17.95
N PRO A 81 1.11 -8.15 -18.78
CA PRO A 81 1.70 -8.79 -19.95
C PRO A 81 2.72 -9.91 -19.59
N LEU A 82 3.43 -9.79 -18.46
CA LEU A 82 4.40 -10.81 -18.05
C LEU A 82 3.68 -12.09 -17.60
N SER A 83 2.58 -11.98 -16.86
CA SER A 83 1.76 -13.15 -16.46
C SER A 83 1.09 -13.82 -17.66
N GLU A 84 0.59 -13.05 -18.63
CA GLU A 84 0.09 -13.59 -19.90
C GLU A 84 1.17 -14.37 -20.66
N THR A 85 2.41 -13.86 -20.66
CA THR A 85 3.56 -14.53 -21.27
C THR A 85 3.90 -15.83 -20.54
N SER A 86 3.90 -15.81 -19.20
CA SER A 86 4.12 -17.01 -18.38
C SER A 86 3.08 -18.10 -18.67
N ILE A 87 1.79 -17.74 -18.73
CA ILE A 87 0.70 -18.67 -19.07
C ILE A 87 0.91 -19.29 -20.46
N LYS A 88 1.27 -18.48 -21.46
CA LYS A 88 1.58 -18.96 -22.82
C LYS A 88 2.77 -19.92 -22.86
N GLN A 89 3.67 -19.84 -21.87
CA GLN A 89 4.85 -20.68 -21.72
C GLN A 89 4.65 -21.77 -20.66
N ASN A 90 3.41 -22.21 -20.40
CA ASN A 90 3.07 -23.27 -19.44
C ASN A 90 3.56 -22.98 -18.00
N GLY A 91 3.47 -21.72 -17.57
CA GLY A 91 3.86 -21.30 -16.22
C GLY A 91 5.36 -21.07 -16.06
N ALA A 92 6.10 -20.85 -17.15
CA ALA A 92 7.52 -20.51 -17.07
C ALA A 92 7.75 -19.21 -16.28
N SER A 93 8.89 -19.11 -15.59
CA SER A 93 9.33 -17.88 -14.94
C SER A 93 9.74 -16.85 -16.00
N ILE A 94 9.24 -15.62 -15.85
CA ILE A 94 9.53 -14.49 -16.74
C ILE A 94 10.25 -13.40 -15.95
N GLU A 95 11.38 -12.93 -16.48
CA GLU A 95 12.15 -11.86 -15.86
C GLU A 95 11.41 -10.51 -15.90
N PHE A 96 11.48 -9.77 -14.80
CA PHE A 96 10.94 -8.42 -14.72
C PHE A 96 11.95 -7.39 -15.27
N PRO A 97 11.52 -6.43 -16.10
CA PRO A 97 12.35 -5.30 -16.47
C PRO A 97 12.63 -4.41 -15.25
N ASP A 98 13.90 -4.02 -15.05
CA ASP A 98 14.23 -2.96 -14.10
C ASP A 98 14.01 -1.59 -14.74
N PHE A 99 12.81 -1.05 -14.57
CA PHE A 99 12.43 0.28 -15.07
C PHE A 99 13.20 1.42 -14.41
N THR A 100 13.84 1.18 -13.26
CA THR A 100 14.63 2.17 -12.53
C THR A 100 16.09 2.21 -12.97
N ARG A 101 16.55 1.21 -13.73
CA ARG A 101 17.95 1.04 -14.17
C ARG A 101 18.94 1.04 -12.99
N GLY A 102 18.63 0.27 -11.96
CA GLY A 102 19.44 0.08 -10.76
C GLY A 102 19.20 1.11 -9.66
N LYS A 103 18.46 2.20 -9.92
CA LYS A 103 18.20 3.26 -8.93
C LYS A 103 17.37 2.78 -7.74
N TRP A 104 16.61 1.69 -7.89
CA TRP A 104 15.86 1.08 -6.78
C TRP A 104 16.74 0.74 -5.58
N LYS A 105 18.03 0.45 -5.78
CA LYS A 105 18.99 0.09 -4.72
C LYS A 105 19.22 1.20 -3.69
N GLU A 106 19.06 2.45 -4.12
CA GLU A 106 19.30 3.64 -3.30
C GLU A 106 18.00 4.39 -2.98
N ARG A 107 16.86 3.92 -3.51
CA ARG A 107 15.56 4.57 -3.32
C ARG A 107 15.14 4.47 -1.85
N LYS A 108 14.78 5.61 -1.26
CA LYS A 108 14.16 5.67 0.06
C LYS A 108 12.64 5.58 -0.09
N ASN A 109 11.99 4.85 0.81
CA ASN A 109 10.54 4.83 0.86
C ASN A 109 10.02 6.16 1.43
N LEU A 110 9.11 6.82 0.72
CA LEU A 110 8.48 8.09 1.11
C LEU A 110 6.97 7.95 1.36
N PHE A 111 6.44 6.73 1.31
CA PHE A 111 5.01 6.47 1.46
C PHE A 111 4.56 6.56 2.91
N ALA A 112 3.63 7.48 3.19
CA ALA A 112 2.94 7.62 4.47
C ALA A 112 3.89 7.61 5.68
N LEU A 113 4.97 8.40 5.62
CA LEU A 113 5.99 8.43 6.69
C LEU A 113 5.51 9.13 7.97
N ASP A 114 4.52 10.02 7.84
CA ASP A 114 3.96 10.81 8.92
C ASP A 114 2.46 11.10 8.67
N ASP A 115 1.91 12.09 9.37
CA ASP A 115 0.50 12.49 9.32
C ASP A 115 0.23 13.68 8.37
N THR A 116 1.15 13.99 7.44
CA THR A 116 1.06 15.17 6.58
C THR A 116 0.19 14.95 5.33
N TYR A 117 0.51 13.94 4.52
CA TYR A 117 -0.24 13.61 3.29
C TYR A 117 0.02 12.20 2.77
#